data_AF-A0A069ISH1-F1
#
_entry.id   AF-A0A069ISH1-F1
#
_cell.length_a   1.000
_cell.length_b   1.000
_cell.length_c   1.000
_cell.angle_alpha   90.00
_cell.angle_beta   90.00
_cell.angle_gamma   90.00
#
_symmetry.space_group_name_H-M   'P 1'
#
loop_
_entity.id
_entity.type
_entity.pdbx_description
1 polymer ?
#
loop_
_entity_poly.entity_id
_entity_poly.type
_entity_poly.pdbx_seq_one_letter_code
_entity_poly.pdbx_strand_id
1 'polypeptide(L)'
;MARRINILQVPGPNDEAWRHSIAQHCYAHGWRYYEHWGSAKLDVDPDFDCVVIVWSRPDEMSEDAEWLVQTCGPEDAIRALIDRFGATADEAPIHASNRYLFATDLALSGATVSTLYDANIQISDLGWISNPEPSFVQPADAGGLLSLYKSIPPPPHPINWTSSCLDYSESNAVKDINNGVLVTLAGRRRILTQGPHISLPRGLWRIDFQILLDTHGPTVLRFEWGDAEIEQTLKASGTYEISLTGRLDEHVLANMKTMLIVPKLDGELTFGDLVLTPVDG
;
A
#
# COMPACT_ATOMS: atom_id res chain seq x y z
N MET A 1 24.98 -26.47 7.81
CA MET A 1 24.71 -25.01 7.90
C MET A 1 23.43 -24.89 8.69
N ALA A 2 23.39 -24.03 9.71
CA ALA A 2 22.16 -23.79 10.45
C ALA A 2 21.09 -23.22 9.51
N ARG A 3 19.84 -23.66 9.70
CA ARG A 3 18.69 -23.19 8.94
C ARG A 3 18.26 -21.84 9.45
N ARG A 4 17.84 -20.99 8.52
CA ARG A 4 17.29 -19.68 8.82
C ARG A 4 15.95 -19.53 8.15
N ILE A 5 14.96 -19.19 8.95
CA ILE A 5 13.61 -18.91 8.51
C ILE A 5 13.29 -17.46 8.85
N ASN A 6 13.05 -16.64 7.84
CA ASN A 6 12.60 -15.26 8.02
C ASN A 6 11.09 -15.21 7.87
N ILE A 7 10.42 -14.51 8.78
CA ILE A 7 8.98 -14.27 8.71
C ILE A 7 8.77 -12.76 8.56
N LEU A 8 8.34 -12.31 7.39
CA LEU A 8 7.85 -10.95 7.21
C LEU A 8 6.47 -10.86 7.86
N GLN A 9 6.34 -10.06 8.92
CA GLN A 9 5.08 -9.88 9.63
C GLN A 9 4.52 -8.48 9.35
N VAL A 10 3.29 -8.42 8.83
CA VAL A 10 2.52 -7.17 8.74
C VAL A 10 1.99 -6.84 10.15
N PRO A 11 2.09 -5.57 10.61
CA PRO A 11 1.51 -5.18 11.89
C PRO A 11 0.02 -5.51 11.95
N GLY A 12 -0.47 -5.99 13.09
CA GLY A 12 -1.86 -6.38 13.24
C GLY A 12 -2.26 -6.71 14.67
N PRO A 13 -3.55 -7.04 14.92
CA PRO A 13 -4.11 -7.16 16.27
C PRO A 13 -3.46 -8.26 17.13
N ASN A 14 -2.90 -9.30 16.50
CA ASN A 14 -2.33 -10.47 17.19
C ASN A 14 -0.84 -10.69 16.91
N ASP A 15 -0.17 -9.74 16.26
CA ASP A 15 1.22 -9.95 15.83
C ASP A 15 2.16 -10.30 17.00
N GLU A 16 1.97 -9.70 18.17
CA GLU A 16 2.81 -9.87 19.36
C GLU A 16 2.58 -11.21 20.05
N ALA A 17 1.32 -11.63 20.12
CA ALA A 17 0.97 -12.95 20.61
C ALA A 17 1.59 -14.02 19.71
N TRP A 18 1.52 -13.84 18.39
CA TRP A 18 2.21 -14.71 17.43
C TRP A 18 3.72 -14.76 17.65
N ARG A 19 4.37 -13.60 17.81
CA ARG A 19 5.81 -13.52 18.12
C ARG A 19 6.16 -14.30 19.39
N HIS A 20 5.35 -14.16 20.44
CA HIS A 20 5.52 -14.91 21.68
C HIS A 20 5.41 -16.43 21.49
N SER A 21 4.36 -16.90 20.80
CA SER A 21 4.16 -18.33 20.51
C SER A 21 5.29 -18.91 19.65
N ILE A 22 5.76 -18.17 18.65
CA ILE A 22 6.88 -18.57 17.81
C ILE A 22 8.16 -18.68 18.65
N ALA A 23 8.45 -17.70 19.50
CA ALA A 23 9.61 -17.71 20.36
C ALA A 23 9.60 -18.90 21.33
N GLN A 24 8.48 -19.16 22.01
CA GLN A 24 8.32 -20.30 22.91
C GLN A 24 8.57 -21.64 22.18
N HIS A 25 8.00 -21.78 20.99
CA HIS A 25 8.13 -23.00 20.21
C HIS A 25 9.55 -23.20 19.68
N CYS A 26 10.25 -22.13 19.28
CA CYS A 26 11.67 -22.17 18.94
C CYS A 26 12.50 -22.71 20.11
N TYR A 27 12.34 -22.12 21.30
CA TYR A 27 13.11 -22.55 22.48
C TYR A 27 12.81 -23.99 22.88
N ALA A 28 11.57 -24.44 22.77
CA ALA A 28 11.18 -25.82 23.06
C ALA A 28 11.85 -26.84 22.11
N HIS A 29 12.23 -26.43 20.90
CA HIS A 29 12.85 -27.28 19.89
C HIS A 29 14.36 -27.04 19.73
N GLY A 30 14.96 -26.19 20.58
CA GLY A 30 16.40 -25.87 20.53
C GLY A 30 16.78 -24.87 19.43
N TRP A 31 15.81 -24.19 18.83
CA TRP A 31 16.03 -23.12 17.85
C TRP A 31 16.22 -21.77 18.56
N ARG A 32 16.84 -20.82 17.86
CA ARG A 32 16.93 -19.41 18.29
C ARG A 32 15.80 -18.58 17.70
N TYR A 33 15.40 -17.55 18.44
CA TYR A 33 14.40 -16.58 18.02
C TYR A 33 15.02 -15.19 18.01
N TYR A 34 14.80 -14.44 16.94
CA TYR A 34 15.26 -13.07 16.78
C TYR A 34 14.15 -12.18 16.23
N GLU A 35 14.24 -10.89 16.54
CA GLU A 35 13.43 -9.85 15.91
C GLU A 35 14.35 -8.82 15.28
N HIS A 36 14.03 -8.44 14.04
CA HIS A 36 14.78 -7.44 13.31
C HIS A 36 13.88 -6.26 12.93
N TRP A 37 14.04 -5.16 13.67
CA TRP A 37 13.26 -3.93 13.55
C TRP A 37 13.86 -2.91 12.57
N GLY A 38 14.91 -3.29 11.84
CA GLY A 38 15.68 -2.41 10.95
C GLY A 38 16.83 -1.67 11.65
N SER A 39 17.63 -0.93 10.86
CA SER A 39 18.72 0.00 11.23
C SER A 39 20.08 -0.56 11.67
N ALA A 40 20.19 -1.82 12.09
CA ALA A 40 21.48 -2.45 12.44
C ALA A 40 21.55 -3.88 11.89
N LYS A 41 22.74 -4.32 11.44
CA LYS A 41 22.96 -5.71 11.01
C LYS A 41 22.55 -6.65 12.13
N LEU A 42 21.62 -7.56 11.86
CA LEU A 42 21.22 -8.59 12.80
C LEU A 42 22.38 -9.59 12.98
N ASP A 43 22.88 -9.72 14.21
CA ASP A 43 23.88 -10.73 14.56
C ASP A 43 23.18 -12.02 14.97
N VAL A 44 23.25 -13.02 14.08
CA VAL A 44 22.60 -14.32 14.23
C VAL A 44 23.69 -15.35 14.51
N ASP A 45 23.46 -16.20 15.51
CA ASP A 45 24.38 -17.29 15.83
C ASP A 45 24.38 -18.32 14.67
N PRO A 46 25.52 -18.51 13.97
CA PRO A 46 25.57 -19.36 12.78
C PRO A 46 25.49 -20.86 13.10
N ASP A 47 25.60 -21.25 14.38
CA ASP A 47 25.62 -22.65 14.80
C ASP A 47 24.24 -23.20 15.16
N PHE A 48 23.20 -22.34 15.26
CA PHE A 48 21.85 -22.75 15.64
C PHE A 48 20.81 -22.43 14.58
N ASP A 49 19.90 -23.37 14.33
CA ASP A 49 18.69 -23.10 13.55
C ASP A 49 17.92 -21.94 14.18
N CYS A 50 17.38 -21.03 13.36
CA CYS A 50 16.73 -19.85 13.87
C CYS A 50 15.52 -19.39 13.06
N VAL A 51 14.60 -18.74 13.78
CA VAL A 51 13.51 -17.95 13.20
C VAL A 51 13.78 -16.48 13.48
N VAL A 52 13.65 -15.65 12.44
CA VAL A 52 13.77 -14.19 12.52
C VAL A 52 12.46 -13.56 12.11
N ILE A 53 11.83 -12.80 13.01
CA ILE A 53 10.71 -11.94 12.65
C ILE A 53 11.26 -10.65 12.06
N VAL A 54 10.96 -10.40 10.79
CA VAL A 54 11.50 -9.30 10.01
C VAL A 54 10.46 -8.19 9.91
N TRP A 55 10.83 -7.03 10.46
CA TRP A 55 10.15 -5.75 10.33
C TRP A 55 11.00 -4.76 9.55
N SER A 56 11.96 -5.19 8.74
CA SER A 56 12.65 -4.31 7.79
C SER A 56 12.44 -4.79 6.36
N ARG A 57 13.23 -4.25 5.44
CA ARG A 57 13.15 -4.63 4.03
C ARG A 57 13.81 -6.01 3.83
N PRO A 58 13.23 -6.91 3.01
CA PRO A 58 13.81 -8.24 2.80
C PRO A 58 15.23 -8.27 2.24
N ASP A 59 15.63 -7.24 1.49
CA ASP A 59 16.98 -7.07 0.92
C ASP A 59 18.07 -6.83 1.98
N GLU A 60 17.69 -6.48 3.21
CA GLU A 60 18.62 -6.37 4.34
C GLU A 60 18.96 -7.74 4.95
N MET A 61 18.28 -8.81 4.52
CA MET A 61 18.43 -10.16 5.08
C MET A 61 19.25 -11.08 4.17
N SER A 62 19.73 -12.18 4.76
CA SER A 62 20.52 -13.19 4.04
C SER A 62 19.71 -13.84 2.93
N GLU A 63 20.30 -13.99 1.73
CA GLU A 63 19.68 -14.64 0.56
C GLU A 63 19.39 -16.13 0.81
N ASP A 64 20.20 -16.82 1.63
CA ASP A 64 20.07 -18.26 1.93
C ASP A 64 18.99 -18.61 2.98
N ALA A 65 17.98 -17.77 3.16
CA ALA A 65 16.91 -17.99 4.14
C ALA A 65 15.58 -18.39 3.48
N GLU A 66 14.86 -19.32 4.13
CA GLU A 66 13.46 -19.58 3.77
C GLU A 66 12.60 -18.41 4.25
N TRP A 67 11.61 -18.03 3.44
CA TRP A 67 10.70 -16.93 3.75
C TRP A 67 9.26 -17.41 3.97
N LEU A 68 8.66 -16.88 5.03
CA LEU A 68 7.23 -16.88 5.25
C LEU A 68 6.73 -15.45 5.36
N VAL A 69 5.44 -15.28 5.05
CA VAL A 69 4.73 -14.01 5.19
C VAL A 69 3.54 -14.24 6.11
N GLN A 70 3.39 -13.37 7.11
CA GLN A 70 2.21 -13.27 7.95
C GLN A 70 1.50 -11.94 7.71
N THR A 71 0.28 -12.00 7.18
CA THR A 71 -0.51 -10.82 6.80
C THR A 71 -1.78 -10.68 7.65
N CYS A 72 -2.46 -9.54 7.53
CA CYS A 72 -3.81 -9.35 8.06
C CYS A 72 -4.62 -8.46 7.10
N GLY A 73 -5.86 -8.12 7.45
CA GLY A 73 -6.62 -7.12 6.71
C GLY A 73 -5.93 -5.75 6.73
N PRO A 74 -5.93 -4.97 5.63
CA PRO A 74 -5.27 -3.66 5.58
C PRO A 74 -5.72 -2.68 6.66
N GLU A 75 -6.99 -2.72 7.04
CA GLU A 75 -7.56 -1.85 8.06
C GLU A 75 -6.99 -2.17 9.45
N ASP A 76 -6.75 -3.46 9.72
CA ASP A 76 -6.10 -3.91 10.94
C ASP A 76 -4.64 -3.49 10.99
N ALA A 77 -3.94 -3.50 9.85
CA ALA A 77 -2.58 -3.02 9.75
C ALA A 77 -2.49 -1.51 9.99
N ILE A 78 -3.36 -0.72 9.36
CA ILE A 78 -3.45 0.73 9.56
C ILE A 78 -3.74 1.04 11.03
N ARG A 79 -4.73 0.37 11.63
CA ARG A 79 -5.08 0.56 13.03
C ARG A 79 -3.92 0.20 13.96
N ALA A 80 -3.26 -0.93 13.74
CA ALA A 80 -2.10 -1.32 14.53
C ALA A 80 -0.98 -0.26 14.44
N LEU A 81 -0.72 0.28 13.26
CA LEU A 81 0.27 1.34 13.06
C LEU A 81 -0.08 2.62 13.83
N ILE A 82 -1.34 3.03 13.85
CA ILE A 82 -1.81 4.21 14.60
C ILE A 82 -1.74 3.94 16.11
N ASP A 83 -2.41 2.89 16.57
CA ASP A 83 -2.66 2.65 18.00
C ASP A 83 -1.40 2.22 18.76
N ARG A 84 -0.53 1.44 18.12
CA ARG A 84 0.65 0.83 18.78
C ARG A 84 1.97 1.44 18.37
N PHE A 85 2.09 1.88 17.11
CA PHE A 85 3.34 2.41 16.57
C PHE A 85 3.33 3.94 16.45
N GLY A 86 2.23 4.61 16.78
CA GLY A 86 2.14 6.07 16.85
C GLY A 86 2.18 6.77 15.48
N ALA A 87 1.91 6.04 14.39
CA ALA A 87 1.80 6.64 13.07
C ALA A 87 0.60 7.59 13.01
N THR A 88 0.72 8.68 12.26
CA THR A 88 -0.43 9.54 11.98
C THR A 88 -1.41 8.85 11.03
N ALA A 89 -2.65 9.36 10.97
CA ALA A 89 -3.67 8.83 10.06
C ALA A 89 -3.25 8.89 8.58
N ASP A 90 -2.42 9.86 8.21
CA ASP A 90 -1.92 10.04 6.84
C ASP A 90 -0.72 9.13 6.54
N GLU A 91 0.14 8.87 7.53
CA GLU A 91 1.34 8.03 7.36
C GLU A 91 1.03 6.53 7.44
N ALA A 92 0.06 6.13 8.26
CA ALA A 92 -0.24 4.72 8.50
C ALA A 92 -0.58 3.93 7.21
N PRO A 93 -1.42 4.44 6.28
CA PRO A 93 -1.67 3.78 5.00
C PRO A 93 -0.39 3.63 4.14
N ILE A 94 0.49 4.62 4.15
CA ILE A 94 1.76 4.59 3.40
C ILE A 94 2.66 3.50 3.97
N HIS A 95 2.83 3.44 5.30
CA HIS A 95 3.62 2.40 5.95
C HIS A 95 3.03 1.01 5.76
N ALA A 96 1.71 0.84 5.87
CA ALA A 96 1.03 -0.42 5.61
C ALA A 96 1.25 -0.87 4.15
N SER A 97 1.05 0.02 3.17
CA SER A 97 1.23 -0.31 1.75
C SER A 97 2.64 -0.79 1.41
N ASN A 98 3.66 -0.19 2.02
CA ASN A 98 5.05 -0.63 1.88
C ASN A 98 5.27 -2.06 2.41
N ARG A 99 4.64 -2.41 3.54
CA ARG A 99 4.72 -3.77 4.08
C ARG A 99 4.07 -4.79 3.18
N TYR A 100 2.89 -4.47 2.67
CA TYR A 100 2.19 -5.36 1.75
C TYR A 100 2.89 -5.51 0.40
N LEU A 101 3.62 -4.48 -0.05
CA LEU A 101 4.46 -4.59 -1.22
C LEU A 101 5.58 -5.62 -1.02
N PHE A 102 6.32 -5.56 0.09
CA PHE A 102 7.33 -6.57 0.41
C PHE A 102 6.73 -7.98 0.57
N ALA A 103 5.56 -8.07 1.20
CA ALA A 103 4.81 -9.32 1.31
C ALA A 103 4.43 -9.89 -0.05
N THR A 104 4.05 -9.02 -1.00
CA THR A 104 3.74 -9.39 -2.38
C THR A 104 4.97 -9.93 -3.10
N ASP A 105 6.12 -9.25 -3.01
CA ASP A 105 7.35 -9.69 -3.67
C ASP A 105 7.84 -11.04 -3.16
N LEU A 106 7.78 -11.24 -1.83
CA LEU A 106 8.11 -12.52 -1.21
C LEU A 106 7.15 -13.64 -1.66
N ALA A 107 5.85 -13.37 -1.64
CA ALA A 107 4.85 -14.34 -2.09
C ALA A 107 5.02 -14.72 -3.57
N LEU A 108 5.28 -13.73 -4.44
CA LEU A 108 5.60 -13.96 -5.85
C LEU A 108 6.91 -14.74 -6.05
N SER A 109 7.85 -14.63 -5.11
CA SER A 109 9.09 -15.40 -5.09
C SER A 109 8.93 -16.82 -4.49
N GLY A 110 7.71 -17.19 -4.08
CA GLY A 110 7.38 -18.53 -3.57
C GLY A 110 7.33 -18.65 -2.05
N ALA A 111 7.40 -17.54 -1.30
CA ALA A 111 7.21 -17.58 0.14
C ALA A 111 5.80 -18.06 0.52
N THR A 112 5.69 -18.86 1.57
CA THR A 112 4.39 -19.29 2.10
C THR A 112 3.69 -18.10 2.76
N VAL A 113 2.44 -17.84 2.37
CA VAL A 113 1.62 -16.78 2.95
C VAL A 113 0.63 -17.38 3.94
N SER A 114 0.57 -16.81 5.13
CA SER A 114 -0.40 -17.11 6.18
C SER A 114 -1.00 -15.80 6.69
N THR A 115 -2.14 -15.89 7.36
CA THR A 115 -2.77 -14.74 8.01
C THR A 115 -2.61 -14.80 9.52
N LEU A 116 -2.61 -13.64 10.19
CA LEU A 116 -2.61 -13.57 11.66
C LEU A 116 -3.87 -14.20 12.29
N TYR A 117 -4.89 -14.47 11.48
CA TYR A 117 -6.15 -15.10 11.88
C TYR A 117 -6.14 -16.63 11.70
N ASP A 118 -5.12 -17.18 11.04
CA ASP A 118 -5.04 -18.63 10.83
C ASP A 118 -4.94 -19.34 12.18
N ALA A 119 -5.52 -20.53 12.28
CA ALA A 119 -5.48 -21.30 13.53
C ALA A 119 -4.06 -21.79 13.89
N ASN A 120 -3.21 -21.92 12.87
CA ASN A 120 -1.83 -22.34 13.01
C ASN A 120 -1.00 -21.83 11.82
N ILE A 121 0.31 -21.80 12.01
CA ILE A 121 1.27 -21.68 10.92
C ILE A 121 2.16 -22.92 10.89
N GLN A 122 2.55 -23.34 9.69
CA GLN A 122 3.56 -24.37 9.52
C GLN A 122 4.91 -23.70 9.28
N ILE A 123 5.88 -23.96 10.14
CA ILE A 123 7.27 -23.58 9.92
C ILE A 123 8.06 -24.83 9.55
N SER A 124 8.75 -24.81 8.41
CA SER A 124 9.53 -25.93 7.90
C SER A 124 10.49 -26.46 8.98
N ASP A 125 10.46 -27.78 9.19
CA ASP A 125 11.21 -28.54 10.20
C ASP A 125 10.97 -28.19 11.68
N LEU A 126 10.44 -27.01 11.98
CA LEU A 126 10.05 -26.60 13.33
C LEU A 126 8.62 -27.06 13.69
N GLY A 127 7.78 -27.31 12.68
CA GLY A 127 6.45 -27.88 12.82
C GLY A 127 5.32 -26.85 12.88
N TRP A 128 4.15 -27.31 13.36
CA TRP A 128 2.95 -26.48 13.48
C TRP A 128 2.96 -25.69 14.78
N ILE A 129 2.70 -24.38 14.67
CA ILE A 129 2.58 -23.47 15.82
C ILE A 129 1.13 -22.97 15.87
N SER A 130 0.44 -23.27 16.96
CA SER A 130 -0.95 -22.84 17.16
C SER A 130 -1.03 -21.35 17.46
N ASN A 131 -2.08 -20.72 16.94
CA ASN A 131 -2.43 -19.34 17.28
C ASN A 131 -2.77 -19.24 18.78
N PRO A 132 -2.13 -18.35 19.54
CA PRO A 132 -2.35 -18.24 20.99
C PRO A 132 -3.78 -17.85 21.35
N GLU A 133 -4.43 -16.98 20.56
CA GLU A 133 -5.86 -16.64 20.67
C GLU A 133 -6.35 -16.09 19.33
N PRO A 134 -7.18 -16.80 18.55
CA PRO A 134 -7.69 -16.26 17.29
C PRO A 134 -8.63 -15.09 17.59
N SER A 135 -8.15 -13.86 17.37
CA SER A 135 -8.98 -12.66 17.45
C SER A 135 -9.35 -12.26 16.03
N PHE A 136 -10.65 -12.15 15.78
CA PHE A 136 -11.17 -11.66 14.52
C PHE A 136 -11.68 -10.25 14.77
N VAL A 137 -11.02 -9.26 14.17
CA VAL A 137 -11.68 -7.99 13.95
C VAL A 137 -12.16 -8.03 12.51
N GLN A 138 -13.48 -8.03 12.31
CA GLN A 138 -14.00 -7.77 10.98
C GLN A 138 -13.64 -6.32 10.65
N PRO A 139 -12.82 -6.06 9.63
CA PRO A 139 -12.51 -4.71 9.26
C PRO A 139 -13.79 -4.02 8.75
N ALA A 140 -14.05 -2.80 9.24
CA ALA A 140 -14.90 -1.88 8.52
C ALA A 140 -14.04 -1.28 7.42
N ASP A 141 -14.37 -1.61 6.17
CA ASP A 141 -13.68 -1.21 4.93
C ASP A 141 -13.65 0.32 4.80
N ALA A 142 -12.72 0.99 5.50
CA ALA A 142 -12.60 2.43 5.48
C ALA A 142 -11.89 2.86 4.19
N GLY A 143 -12.66 2.99 3.11
CA GLY A 143 -12.26 3.74 1.91
C GLY A 143 -11.48 2.98 0.84
N GLY A 144 -11.26 1.67 0.96
CA GLY A 144 -10.78 0.81 -0.13
C GLY A 144 -9.37 1.12 -0.69
N LEU A 145 -8.63 2.06 -0.10
CA LEU A 145 -7.34 2.54 -0.59
C LEU A 145 -6.32 1.39 -0.75
N LEU A 146 -6.23 0.51 0.24
CA LEU A 146 -5.34 -0.66 0.23
C LEU A 146 -6.08 -1.95 -0.16
N SER A 147 -7.24 -1.86 -0.83
CA SER A 147 -8.06 -3.04 -1.14
C SER A 147 -7.37 -4.08 -2.04
N LEU A 148 -6.38 -3.66 -2.85
CA LEU A 148 -5.45 -4.54 -3.56
C LEU A 148 -4.85 -5.62 -2.64
N TYR A 149 -4.52 -5.23 -1.40
CA TYR A 149 -3.78 -6.04 -0.44
C TYR A 149 -4.66 -6.86 0.51
N LYS A 150 -5.96 -7.00 0.20
CA LYS A 150 -6.86 -7.95 0.91
C LYS A 150 -6.47 -9.41 0.69
N SER A 151 -5.69 -9.69 -0.35
CA SER A 151 -5.05 -10.98 -0.60
C SER A 151 -3.63 -10.76 -1.09
N ILE A 152 -2.72 -11.68 -0.73
CA ILE A 152 -1.31 -11.64 -1.11
C ILE A 152 -0.94 -13.00 -1.74
N PRO A 153 -0.38 -13.03 -2.97
CA PRO A 153 -0.19 -11.89 -3.86
C PRO A 153 -1.55 -11.31 -4.32
N PRO A 154 -1.61 -10.02 -4.69
CA PRO A 154 -2.85 -9.40 -5.11
C PRO A 154 -3.35 -10.00 -6.43
N PRO A 155 -4.67 -10.17 -6.64
CA PRO A 155 -5.19 -10.74 -7.87
C PRO A 155 -5.22 -9.65 -8.97
N PRO A 156 -5.15 -10.03 -10.26
CA PRO A 156 -5.17 -9.08 -11.36
C PRO A 156 -6.59 -8.58 -11.63
N HIS A 157 -7.13 -7.73 -10.76
CA HIS A 157 -8.47 -7.14 -10.93
C HIS A 157 -8.44 -5.62 -10.75
N PRO A 158 -9.42 -4.91 -11.35
CA PRO A 158 -9.58 -3.49 -11.12
C PRO A 158 -9.85 -3.17 -9.65
N ILE A 159 -9.35 -2.03 -9.22
CA ILE A 159 -9.49 -1.48 -7.88
C ILE A 159 -10.10 -0.10 -7.97
N ASN A 160 -11.07 0.15 -7.10
CA ASN A 160 -11.69 1.46 -6.99
C ASN A 160 -11.03 2.24 -5.86
N TRP A 161 -10.58 3.44 -6.18
CA TRP A 161 -10.14 4.44 -5.22
C TRP A 161 -11.12 5.60 -5.23
N THR A 162 -11.60 5.97 -4.05
CA THR A 162 -12.46 7.15 -3.94
C THR A 162 -11.64 8.40 -4.21
N SER A 163 -12.24 9.45 -4.79
CA SER A 163 -11.53 10.71 -5.06
C SER A 163 -10.93 11.35 -3.79
N SER A 164 -11.44 11.00 -2.61
CA SER A 164 -10.96 11.43 -1.30
C SER A 164 -9.61 10.84 -0.89
N CYS A 165 -9.10 9.81 -1.60
CA CYS A 165 -7.76 9.28 -1.35
C CYS A 165 -6.64 10.18 -1.88
N LEU A 166 -6.97 11.16 -2.73
CA LEU A 166 -6.01 12.11 -3.25
C LEU A 166 -5.84 13.29 -2.29
N ASP A 167 -4.66 13.88 -2.31
CA ASP A 167 -4.31 15.10 -1.61
C ASP A 167 -4.68 16.33 -2.47
N TYR A 168 -5.39 17.28 -1.86
CA TYR A 168 -5.82 18.55 -2.46
C TYR A 168 -5.29 19.76 -1.67
N SER A 169 -4.28 19.58 -0.81
CA SER A 169 -3.75 20.61 0.08
C SER A 169 -3.20 21.84 -0.65
N GLU A 170 -2.70 21.67 -1.88
CA GLU A 170 -2.24 22.77 -2.74
C GLU A 170 -3.37 23.51 -3.49
N SER A 171 -4.60 23.00 -3.40
CA SER A 171 -5.77 23.58 -4.05
C SER A 171 -6.46 24.66 -3.21
N ASN A 172 -7.10 25.59 -3.93
CA ASN A 172 -7.92 26.62 -3.32
C ASN A 172 -9.36 26.13 -3.21
N ALA A 173 -10.01 26.38 -2.06
CA ALA A 173 -11.44 26.16 -1.85
C ALA A 173 -11.90 24.77 -2.32
N VAL A 174 -11.48 23.75 -1.58
CA VAL A 174 -11.84 22.35 -1.80
C VAL A 174 -13.14 22.04 -1.07
N LYS A 175 -14.04 21.31 -1.72
CA LYS A 175 -15.30 20.86 -1.11
C LYS A 175 -15.57 19.42 -1.48
N ASP A 176 -15.75 18.58 -0.47
CA ASP A 176 -16.30 17.24 -0.64
C ASP A 176 -17.76 17.35 -1.07
N ILE A 177 -18.09 16.65 -2.16
CA ILE A 177 -19.46 16.57 -2.66
C ILE A 177 -19.88 15.11 -2.78
N ASN A 178 -21.17 14.87 -2.97
CA ASN A 178 -21.64 13.51 -3.24
C ASN A 178 -20.99 13.00 -4.52
N ASN A 179 -20.17 11.96 -4.41
CA ASN A 179 -19.45 11.28 -5.49
C ASN A 179 -18.26 12.04 -6.09
N GLY A 180 -17.58 12.88 -5.32
CA GLY A 180 -16.35 13.51 -5.79
C GLY A 180 -15.77 14.59 -4.88
N VAL A 181 -14.68 15.21 -5.36
CA VAL A 181 -14.08 16.39 -4.72
C VAL A 181 -14.09 17.54 -5.71
N LEU A 182 -14.69 18.67 -5.32
CA LEU A 182 -14.74 19.89 -6.11
C LEU A 182 -13.59 20.83 -5.73
N VAL A 183 -12.89 21.32 -6.75
CA VAL A 183 -11.76 22.24 -6.64
C VAL A 183 -12.05 23.49 -7.45
N THR A 184 -11.86 24.66 -6.83
CA THR A 184 -11.92 25.93 -7.56
C THR A 184 -10.65 26.12 -8.41
N LEU A 185 -10.79 26.50 -9.68
CA LEU A 185 -9.67 26.72 -10.61
C LEU A 185 -9.08 28.13 -10.53
N ALA A 186 -9.82 29.11 -10.03
CA ALA A 186 -9.38 30.49 -9.91
C ALA A 186 -7.98 30.62 -9.28
N GLY A 187 -7.11 31.40 -9.92
CA GLY A 187 -5.74 31.65 -9.50
C GLY A 187 -4.67 31.19 -10.49
N ARG A 188 -3.45 31.08 -9.98
CA ARG A 188 -2.23 30.77 -10.74
C ARG A 188 -2.09 29.27 -11.04
N ARG A 189 -1.12 28.95 -11.90
CA ARG A 189 -0.57 27.60 -12.11
C ARG A 189 -0.25 26.94 -10.76
N ARG A 190 -0.71 25.71 -10.57
CA ARG A 190 -0.51 24.92 -9.34
C ARG A 190 -0.88 23.46 -9.55
N ILE A 191 -0.47 22.61 -8.61
CA ILE A 191 -1.04 21.27 -8.47
C ILE A 191 -2.47 21.42 -7.97
N LEU A 192 -3.39 20.72 -8.61
CA LEU A 192 -4.79 20.63 -8.18
C LEU A 192 -4.99 19.43 -7.26
N THR A 193 -4.33 18.32 -7.59
CA THR A 193 -4.36 17.10 -6.78
C THR A 193 -3.10 16.25 -7.01
N GLN A 194 -2.71 15.49 -5.99
CA GLN A 194 -1.63 14.50 -6.03
C GLN A 194 -1.96 13.27 -5.17
N GLY A 195 -1.29 12.13 -5.39
CA GLY A 195 -1.46 10.92 -4.57
C GLY A 195 -2.07 9.73 -5.33
N PRO A 196 -2.53 8.67 -4.63
CA PRO A 196 -2.75 8.56 -3.18
C PRO A 196 -1.52 8.19 -2.33
N HIS A 197 -0.31 8.22 -2.90
CA HIS A 197 0.97 7.98 -2.20
C HIS A 197 1.09 6.58 -1.55
N ILE A 198 0.40 5.58 -2.08
CA ILE A 198 0.54 4.17 -1.62
C ILE A 198 1.53 3.41 -2.50
N SER A 199 2.25 2.47 -1.92
CA SER A 199 3.18 1.64 -2.68
C SER A 199 2.41 0.60 -3.49
N LEU A 200 2.72 0.51 -4.79
CA LEU A 200 2.16 -0.48 -5.70
C LEU A 200 3.24 -1.47 -6.17
N PRO A 201 2.86 -2.70 -6.55
CA PRO A 201 3.74 -3.59 -7.27
C PRO A 201 4.25 -2.96 -8.56
N ARG A 202 5.51 -3.23 -8.90
CA ARG A 202 6.06 -2.87 -10.22
C ARG A 202 5.19 -3.46 -11.32
N GLY A 203 5.04 -2.73 -12.41
CA GLY A 203 4.23 -3.20 -13.52
C GLY A 203 3.61 -2.07 -14.33
N LEU A 204 2.80 -2.46 -15.30
CA LEU A 204 2.04 -1.56 -16.12
C LEU A 204 0.65 -1.39 -15.51
N TRP A 205 0.28 -0.14 -15.24
CA TRP A 205 -0.98 0.20 -14.58
C TRP A 205 -1.72 1.24 -15.39
N ARG A 206 -3.02 1.05 -15.54
CA ARG A 206 -3.93 2.03 -16.11
C ARG A 206 -4.77 2.66 -15.01
N ILE A 207 -4.85 3.99 -15.00
CA ILE A 207 -5.78 4.72 -14.15
C ILE A 207 -6.82 5.41 -15.02
N ASP A 208 -8.08 5.11 -14.73
CA ASP A 208 -9.25 5.66 -15.40
C ASP A 208 -10.04 6.50 -14.40
N PHE A 209 -10.40 7.73 -14.76
CA PHE A 209 -11.24 8.58 -13.90
C PHE A 209 -12.00 9.62 -14.73
N GLN A 210 -13.07 10.16 -14.14
CA GLN A 210 -13.85 11.23 -14.74
C GLN A 210 -13.57 12.56 -14.06
N ILE A 211 -13.57 13.64 -14.84
CA ILE A 211 -13.66 15.01 -14.34
C ILE A 211 -14.88 15.70 -14.91
N LEU A 212 -15.50 16.56 -14.09
CA LEU A 212 -16.48 17.53 -14.56
C LEU A 212 -15.84 18.91 -14.50
N LEU A 213 -15.68 19.54 -15.66
CA LEU A 213 -15.15 20.89 -15.79
C LEU A 213 -16.31 21.86 -16.01
N ASP A 214 -16.41 22.88 -15.16
CA ASP A 214 -17.28 24.02 -15.38
C ASP A 214 -16.45 25.32 -15.41
N THR A 215 -16.32 25.94 -16.58
CA THR A 215 -15.45 27.10 -16.76
C THR A 215 -15.88 27.94 -17.96
N HIS A 216 -15.49 29.21 -17.96
CA HIS A 216 -15.55 30.04 -19.15
C HIS A 216 -14.24 29.93 -19.95
N GLY A 217 -14.36 29.41 -21.18
CA GLY A 217 -13.25 29.30 -22.14
C GLY A 217 -12.24 28.18 -21.85
N PRO A 218 -11.20 28.05 -22.69
CA PRO A 218 -10.30 26.90 -22.64
C PRO A 218 -9.53 26.77 -21.32
N THR A 219 -9.34 25.54 -20.83
CA THR A 219 -8.52 25.21 -19.65
C THR A 219 -7.39 24.28 -20.05
N VAL A 220 -6.17 24.58 -19.64
CA VAL A 220 -5.00 23.73 -19.90
C VAL A 220 -4.66 22.97 -18.63
N LEU A 221 -4.85 21.65 -18.68
CA LEU A 221 -4.54 20.73 -17.59
C LEU A 221 -3.40 19.80 -18.00
N ARG A 222 -2.59 19.40 -17.02
CA ARG A 222 -1.62 18.32 -17.17
C ARG A 222 -1.98 17.20 -16.21
N PHE A 223 -1.90 15.97 -16.69
CA PHE A 223 -2.10 14.76 -15.91
C PHE A 223 -0.83 13.92 -15.98
N GLU A 224 -0.40 13.41 -14.83
CA GLU A 224 0.80 12.58 -14.69
C GLU A 224 0.43 11.28 -13.95
N TRP A 225 0.92 10.14 -14.43
CA TRP A 225 0.77 8.82 -13.81
C TRP A 225 1.92 7.89 -14.23
N GLY A 226 2.77 7.50 -13.28
CA GLY A 226 3.97 6.72 -13.59
C GLY A 226 4.89 7.47 -14.56
N ASP A 227 5.25 6.83 -15.67
CA ASP A 227 5.99 7.44 -16.78
C ASP A 227 5.10 8.17 -17.81
N ALA A 228 3.76 8.15 -17.64
CA ALA A 228 2.83 8.81 -18.53
C ALA A 228 2.57 10.27 -18.13
N GLU A 229 2.64 11.17 -19.11
CA GLU A 229 2.31 12.59 -18.97
C GLU A 229 1.48 13.05 -20.17
N ILE A 230 0.33 13.69 -19.91
CA ILE A 230 -0.52 14.30 -20.94
C ILE A 230 -0.85 15.73 -20.54
N GLU A 231 -0.53 16.68 -21.41
CA GLU A 231 -0.98 18.07 -21.32
C GLU A 231 -2.08 18.33 -22.36
N GLN A 232 -3.26 18.74 -21.91
CA GLN A 232 -4.43 18.88 -22.76
C GLN A 232 -5.11 20.23 -22.56
N THR A 233 -5.49 20.86 -23.68
CA THR A 233 -6.41 22.01 -23.67
C THR A 233 -7.85 21.51 -23.82
N LEU A 234 -8.65 21.67 -22.76
CA LEU A 234 -10.09 21.38 -22.72
C LEU A 234 -10.85 22.63 -23.16
N LYS A 235 -11.56 22.55 -24.29
CA LYS A 235 -12.10 23.75 -24.98
C LYS A 235 -13.41 24.28 -24.40
N ALA A 236 -14.17 23.45 -23.69
CA ALA A 236 -15.51 23.79 -23.19
C ALA A 236 -15.79 23.13 -21.82
N SER A 237 -16.80 23.63 -21.10
CA SER A 237 -17.35 22.90 -19.95
C SER A 237 -17.90 21.54 -20.39
N GLY A 238 -17.82 20.56 -19.50
CA GLY A 238 -18.35 19.21 -19.73
C GLY A 238 -17.67 18.14 -18.89
N THR A 239 -18.17 16.92 -19.05
CA THR A 239 -17.55 15.72 -18.48
C THR A 239 -16.47 15.22 -19.43
N TYR A 240 -15.32 14.90 -18.87
CA TYR A 240 -14.19 14.31 -19.59
C TYR A 240 -13.78 13.01 -18.91
N GLU A 241 -13.47 12.01 -19.72
CA GLU A 241 -12.88 10.75 -19.27
C GLU A 241 -11.38 10.80 -19.53
N ILE A 242 -10.60 10.48 -18.50
CA ILE A 242 -9.15 10.44 -18.57
C ILE A 242 -8.72 9.01 -18.35
N SER A 243 -7.85 8.53 -19.23
CA SER A 243 -7.22 7.23 -19.14
C SER A 243 -5.73 7.40 -19.35
N LEU A 244 -4.93 7.05 -18.33
CA LEU A 244 -3.48 7.12 -18.37
C LEU A 244 -2.94 5.72 -18.13
N THR A 245 -2.10 5.24 -19.03
CA THR A 245 -1.36 3.98 -18.85
C THR A 245 0.09 4.30 -18.61
N GLY A 246 0.59 3.98 -17.43
CA GLY A 246 1.95 4.28 -17.01
C GLY A 246 2.63 3.07 -16.37
N ARG A 247 3.94 2.97 -16.54
CA ARG A 247 4.78 1.96 -15.92
C ARG A 247 5.35 2.46 -14.60
N LEU A 248 5.40 1.56 -13.62
CA LEU A 248 6.09 1.75 -12.34
C LEU A 248 7.30 0.81 -12.32
N ASP A 249 8.49 1.35 -12.57
CA ASP A 249 9.73 0.59 -12.74
C ASP A 249 10.36 0.14 -11.41
N GLU A 250 10.08 0.85 -10.31
CA GLU A 250 10.56 0.55 -8.97
C GLU A 250 9.40 0.52 -7.96
N HIS A 251 9.69 0.14 -6.70
CA HIS A 251 8.78 0.29 -5.56
C HIS A 251 8.58 1.77 -5.23
N VAL A 252 7.93 2.50 -6.13
CA VAL A 252 7.59 3.92 -5.98
C VAL A 252 6.18 4.07 -5.43
N LEU A 253 5.98 5.15 -4.67
CA LEU A 253 4.64 5.55 -4.24
C LEU A 253 3.82 5.93 -5.49
N ALA A 254 2.64 5.34 -5.61
CA ALA A 254 1.66 5.71 -6.61
C ALA A 254 1.32 7.19 -6.45
N ASN A 255 1.62 7.97 -7.47
CA ASN A 255 1.40 9.41 -7.46
C ASN A 255 0.82 9.85 -8.80
N MET A 256 -0.51 9.89 -8.86
CA MET A 256 -1.24 10.59 -9.89
C MET A 256 -1.20 12.08 -9.56
N LYS A 257 -0.90 12.93 -10.54
CA LYS A 257 -0.98 14.38 -10.36
C LYS A 257 -1.85 15.01 -11.44
N THR A 258 -2.63 16.00 -11.03
CA THR A 258 -3.29 16.92 -11.96
C THR A 258 -2.84 18.34 -11.68
N MET A 259 -2.43 19.06 -12.72
CA MET A 259 -1.97 20.45 -12.60
C MET A 259 -2.80 21.38 -13.49
N LEU A 260 -3.12 22.56 -12.95
CA LEU A 260 -3.55 23.69 -13.76
C LEU A 260 -2.31 24.36 -14.34
N ILE A 261 -2.17 24.37 -15.66
CA ILE A 261 -0.96 24.89 -16.33
C ILE A 261 -1.06 26.39 -16.63
N VAL A 262 -2.22 26.84 -17.07
CA VAL A 262 -2.48 28.25 -17.38
C VAL A 262 -3.38 28.86 -16.31
N PRO A 263 -3.07 30.05 -15.76
CA PRO A 263 -3.93 30.71 -14.78
C PRO A 263 -5.38 30.86 -15.24
N LYS A 264 -6.31 30.80 -14.29
CA LYS A 264 -7.75 30.98 -14.52
C LYS A 264 -8.30 32.07 -13.59
N LEU A 265 -9.28 32.81 -14.09
CA LEU A 265 -9.99 33.80 -13.26
C LEU A 265 -11.12 33.14 -12.47
N ASP A 266 -11.75 32.13 -13.05
CA ASP A 266 -12.90 31.41 -12.50
C ASP A 266 -12.97 29.96 -13.04
N GLY A 267 -13.96 29.23 -12.54
CA GLY A 267 -14.26 27.85 -12.91
C GLY A 267 -13.98 26.86 -11.79
N GLU A 268 -14.57 25.68 -11.95
CA GLU A 268 -14.57 24.58 -11.01
C GLU A 268 -14.22 23.29 -11.75
N LEU A 269 -13.56 22.39 -11.02
CA LEU A 269 -13.22 21.06 -11.48
C LEU A 269 -13.61 20.06 -10.41
N THR A 270 -14.48 19.13 -10.74
CA THR A 270 -14.82 18.01 -9.87
C THR A 270 -14.09 16.77 -10.31
N PHE A 271 -13.39 16.12 -9.37
CA PHE A 271 -12.77 14.81 -9.54
C PHE A 271 -13.74 13.72 -9.10
N GLY A 272 -13.98 12.74 -9.99
CA GLY A 272 -14.67 11.50 -9.63
C GLY A 272 -13.71 10.45 -9.08
N ASP A 273 -14.26 9.30 -8.73
CA ASP A 273 -13.49 8.13 -8.29
C ASP A 273 -12.56 7.62 -9.40
N LEU A 274 -11.49 6.95 -8.99
CA LEU A 274 -10.46 6.42 -9.85
C LEU A 274 -10.57 4.90 -9.89
N VAL A 275 -10.39 4.33 -11.08
CA VAL A 275 -10.29 2.90 -11.29
C VAL A 275 -8.87 2.58 -11.71
N LEU A 276 -8.14 1.89 -10.83
CA LEU A 276 -6.81 1.37 -11.12
C LEU A 276 -6.96 -0.04 -11.69
N THR A 277 -6.37 -0.30 -12.86
CA THR A 277 -6.39 -1.60 -13.52
C THR A 277 -4.97 -2.07 -13.81
N PRO A 278 -4.56 -3.27 -13.36
CA PRO A 278 -3.32 -3.86 -13.84
C PRO A 278 -3.46 -4.14 -15.34
N VAL A 279 -2.50 -3.70 -16.14
CA VAL A 279 -2.48 -4.00 -17.58
C VAL A 279 -1.64 -5.26 -17.74
N ASP A 280 -2.32 -6.38 -17.99
CA ASP A 280 -1.67 -7.66 -18.27
C ASP A 280 -0.58 -7.46 -19.34
N GLY A 281 0.63 -7.94 -19.05
CA GLY A 281 1.71 -8.12 -20.00
C GLY A 281 1.68 -9.51 -20.61
#